data_AF-A0A221MCN0-F1
#
_entry.id   AF-A0A221MCN0-F1
#
_cell.length_a   1.000
_cell.length_b   1.000
_cell.length_c   1.000
_cell.angle_alpha   90.00
_cell.angle_beta   90.00
_cell.angle_gamma   90.00
#
_symmetry.space_group_name_H-M   'P 1'
#
loop_
_entity.id
_entity.type
_entity.pdbx_description
1 polymer ?
#
loop_
_entity_poly.entity_id
_entity_poly.type
_entity_poly.pdbx_seq_one_letter_code
_entity_poly.pdbx_strand_id
1 'polypeptide(L)'
;MIERQLIDENDDRSYFVYLTNRNERLRMFQKEVNQIFDEMNNIQMGYTDLWIYERVAIYKDEKWITFSNNDDAANKGYDFGRVKEEKYRTFFFFESIRPSTNELYMPDEETMIHDSNKKALEHMESRMNYFKSHYPNRGVYGMCAKHLYDFMWH
;
A
#
# COMPACT_ATOMS: atom_id res chain seq x y z
N MET A 1 -3.72 10.85 -8.47
CA MET A 1 -3.94 9.41 -8.29
C MET A 1 -3.17 8.97 -7.05
N ILE A 2 -3.78 8.13 -6.21
CA ILE A 2 -3.23 7.76 -4.89
C ILE A 2 -1.90 7.02 -5.04
N GLU A 3 -1.72 6.23 -6.09
CA GLU A 3 -0.49 5.50 -6.44
C GLU A 3 0.75 6.40 -6.40
N ARG A 4 0.67 7.60 -7.00
CA ARG A 4 1.78 8.57 -6.99
C ARG A 4 2.04 9.16 -5.62
N GLN A 5 1.00 9.34 -4.81
CA GLN A 5 1.12 9.87 -3.46
C GLN A 5 1.75 8.82 -2.54
N LEU A 6 1.40 7.55 -2.71
CA LEU A 6 1.96 6.44 -1.94
C LEU A 6 3.48 6.30 -2.12
N ILE A 7 3.98 6.55 -3.33
CA ILE A 7 5.42 6.51 -3.65
C ILE A 7 6.14 7.87 -3.52
N ASP A 8 5.45 8.90 -3.01
CA ASP A 8 6.07 10.20 -2.72
C ASP A 8 6.73 10.15 -1.34
N GLU A 9 8.05 10.34 -1.32
CA GLU A 9 8.88 10.33 -0.14
C GLU A 9 8.64 11.51 0.81
N ASN A 10 8.07 12.60 0.28
CA ASN A 10 7.80 13.83 1.03
C ASN A 10 6.35 13.90 1.55
N ASP A 11 5.49 12.97 1.16
CA ASP A 11 4.12 12.89 1.66
C ASP A 11 4.14 12.42 3.12
N ASP A 12 3.51 13.16 4.03
CA ASP A 12 3.53 12.85 5.46
C ASP A 12 2.42 11.88 5.88
N ARG A 13 1.57 11.47 4.93
CA ARG A 13 0.53 10.46 5.18
C ARG A 13 1.12 9.06 5.22
N SER A 14 0.45 8.19 5.96
CA SER A 14 1.00 6.86 6.27
C SER A 14 0.00 5.75 6.08
N TYR A 15 -1.30 6.01 6.21
CA TYR A 15 -2.30 4.97 6.20
C TYR A 15 -3.14 5.03 4.95
N PHE A 16 -3.35 3.89 4.30
CA PHE A 16 -4.17 3.82 3.10
C PHE A 16 -5.12 2.64 3.11
N VAL A 17 -6.18 2.78 2.33
CA VAL A 17 -7.21 1.77 2.15
C VAL A 17 -7.00 1.03 0.83
N TYR A 18 -6.94 -0.30 0.94
CA TYR A 18 -6.90 -1.23 -0.17
C TYR A 18 -8.19 -2.07 -0.23
N LEU A 19 -8.89 -2.01 -1.36
CA LEU A 19 -10.12 -2.77 -1.65
C LEU A 19 -9.76 -4.02 -2.45
N THR A 20 -10.08 -5.20 -1.92
CA THR A 20 -9.58 -6.48 -2.46
C THR A 20 -10.23 -6.91 -3.79
N ASN A 21 -11.45 -6.45 -4.08
CA ASN A 21 -12.25 -6.92 -5.21
C ASN A 21 -12.86 -5.80 -6.07
N ARG A 22 -12.23 -4.63 -6.10
CA ARG A 22 -12.65 -3.47 -6.93
C ARG A 22 -11.61 -3.12 -7.99
N ASN A 23 -12.07 -2.42 -9.04
CA ASN A 23 -11.17 -1.85 -10.06
C ASN A 23 -10.37 -0.67 -9.47
N GLU A 24 -11.02 0.19 -8.70
CA GLU A 24 -10.35 1.24 -7.93
C GLU A 24 -9.95 0.67 -6.56
N ARG A 25 -8.74 0.11 -6.48
CA ARG A 25 -8.28 -0.60 -5.27
C ARG A 25 -7.81 0.33 -4.18
N LEU A 26 -7.20 1.45 -4.55
CA LEU A 26 -6.68 2.43 -3.60
C LEU A 26 -7.69 3.55 -3.47
N ARG A 27 -8.32 3.67 -2.29
CA ARG A 27 -9.47 4.59 -2.12
C ARG A 27 -9.18 5.78 -1.20
N MET A 28 -8.30 5.61 -0.21
CA MET A 28 -7.98 6.63 0.79
C MET A 28 -6.49 6.58 1.12
N PHE A 29 -5.92 7.74 1.42
CA PHE A 29 -4.56 7.87 1.94
C PHE A 29 -4.55 9.04 2.91
N GLN A 30 -4.31 8.75 4.19
CA GLN A 30 -4.53 9.61 5.33
C GLN A 30 -3.33 9.58 6.29
N LYS A 31 -3.23 10.62 7.12
CA LYS A 31 -2.14 10.76 8.07
C LYS A 31 -2.33 9.90 9.31
N GLU A 32 -3.57 9.81 9.78
CA GLU A 32 -3.95 9.08 10.98
C GLU A 32 -4.97 8.00 10.64
N VAL A 33 -4.93 6.86 11.34
CA VAL A 33 -5.87 5.77 11.09
C VAL A 33 -7.30 6.19 11.41
N ASN A 34 -7.49 7.03 12.44
CA ASN A 34 -8.82 7.49 12.84
C ASN A 34 -9.53 8.27 11.73
N GLN A 35 -8.80 8.99 10.87
CA GLN A 35 -9.37 9.67 9.70
C GLN A 35 -9.99 8.69 8.72
N ILE A 36 -9.37 7.51 8.54
CA ILE A 36 -9.94 6.43 7.74
C ILE A 36 -11.23 5.91 8.39
N PHE A 37 -11.24 5.70 9.71
CA PHE A 37 -12.44 5.21 10.41
C PHE A 37 -13.61 6.20 10.34
N ASP A 38 -13.34 7.49 10.48
CA ASP A 38 -14.36 8.54 10.37
C ASP A 38 -14.97 8.57 8.96
N GLU A 39 -14.13 8.40 7.92
CA GLU A 39 -14.55 8.40 6.53
C GLU A 39 -15.10 7.05 6.03
N MET A 40 -14.79 5.94 6.70
CA MET A 40 -15.25 4.60 6.31
C MET A 40 -16.78 4.51 6.25
N ASN A 41 -17.48 5.25 7.12
CA ASN A 41 -18.94 5.35 7.09
C ASN A 41 -19.50 5.95 5.78
N ASN A 42 -18.68 6.70 5.03
CA ASN A 42 -19.05 7.31 3.75
C ASN A 42 -18.72 6.42 2.54
N ILE A 43 -18.00 5.31 2.75
CA ILE A 43 -17.77 4.33 1.69
C ILE A 43 -19.07 3.54 1.53
N GLN A 44 -19.73 3.62 0.37
CA GLN A 44 -20.80 2.70 0.02
C GLN A 44 -20.20 1.29 -0.09
N MET A 45 -20.22 0.57 1.02
CA MET A 45 -19.68 -0.76 1.15
C MET A 45 -20.71 -1.75 0.60
N GLY A 46 -20.53 -2.14 -0.68
CA GLY A 46 -21.06 -3.42 -1.15
C GLY A 46 -20.23 -4.58 -0.60
N TYR A 47 -20.40 -5.79 -1.15
CA TYR A 47 -19.62 -6.99 -0.83
C TYR A 47 -18.11 -6.85 -1.13
N THR A 48 -17.36 -6.07 -0.35
CA THR A 48 -15.94 -5.78 -0.58
C THR A 48 -15.17 -5.78 0.72
N ASP A 49 -14.09 -6.55 0.78
CA ASP A 49 -13.18 -6.49 1.92
C ASP A 49 -12.33 -5.23 1.82
N LEU A 50 -12.26 -4.52 2.95
CA LEU A 50 -11.50 -3.29 3.11
C LEU A 50 -10.32 -3.55 4.02
N TRP A 51 -9.11 -3.36 3.50
CA TRP A 51 -7.88 -3.53 4.26
C TRP A 51 -7.19 -2.19 4.47
N ILE A 52 -6.80 -1.94 5.72
CA ILE A 52 -6.02 -0.76 6.08
C ILE A 52 -4.56 -1.15 6.23
N TYR A 53 -3.72 -0.40 5.54
CA TYR A 53 -2.28 -0.58 5.52
C TYR A 53 -1.56 0.67 6.00
N GLU A 54 -0.43 0.48 6.68
CA GLU A 54 0.53 1.52 7.02
C GLU A 54 1.75 1.42 6.10
N ARG A 55 2.17 2.53 5.50
CA ARG A 55 3.37 2.61 4.67
C ARG A 55 4.63 2.47 5.53
N VAL A 56 5.45 1.47 5.24
CA VAL A 56 6.66 1.15 5.99
C VAL A 56 7.93 1.50 5.22
N ALA A 57 7.94 1.22 3.92
CA ALA A 57 9.08 1.56 3.07
C ALA A 57 8.68 1.79 1.62
N ILE A 58 9.48 2.57 0.91
CA ILE A 58 9.45 2.72 -0.55
C ILE A 58 10.82 2.33 -1.10
N TYR A 59 10.81 1.64 -2.24
CA TYR A 59 11.98 1.46 -3.09
C TYR A 59 11.81 2.32 -4.34
N LYS A 60 12.64 3.36 -4.46
CA LYS A 60 12.58 4.33 -5.56
C LYS A 60 13.99 4.77 -5.93
N ASP A 61 14.26 4.85 -7.23
CA ASP A 61 15.54 5.33 -7.77
C ASP A 61 16.76 4.65 -7.14
N GLU A 62 16.64 3.32 -6.95
CA GLU A 62 17.65 2.44 -6.35
C GLU A 62 17.94 2.69 -4.87
N LYS A 63 17.05 3.41 -4.19
CA LYS A 63 17.19 3.76 -2.78
C LYS A 63 15.99 3.26 -1.98
N TRP A 64 16.30 2.82 -0.77
CA TRP A 64 15.31 2.54 0.26
C TRP A 64 14.99 3.82 1.02
N ILE A 65 13.69 4.10 1.14
CA ILE A 65 13.15 5.14 2.02
C ILE A 65 12.29 4.41 3.04
N THR A 66 12.68 4.43 4.29
CA THR A 66 11.95 3.77 5.39
C THR A 66 11.24 4.80 6.23
N PHE A 67 9.97 4.54 6.55
CA PHE A 67 9.18 5.36 7.44
C PHE A 67 9.27 4.80 8.85
N SER A 68 9.30 5.69 9.85
CA SER A 68 9.15 5.27 11.25
C SER A 68 7.77 4.65 11.42
N ASN A 69 7.67 3.58 12.21
CA ASN A 69 6.36 3.08 12.65
C ASN A 69 5.61 4.24 13.31
N ASN A 70 4.43 4.53 12.79
CA ASN A 70 3.49 5.41 13.46
C ASN A 70 2.70 4.51 14.41
N ASP A 71 3.11 4.54 15.68
CA ASP A 71 2.32 4.03 16.80
C ASP A 71 1.15 4.97 17.08
N ASP A 72 0.36 5.26 16.05
CA ASP A 72 -0.88 5.98 16.22
C ASP A 72 -1.75 5.11 17.13
N ALA A 73 -2.12 5.68 18.28
CA ALA A 73 -2.98 5.02 19.25
C ALA A 73 -4.40 5.04 18.71
N ALA A 74 -4.63 4.32 17.60
CA ALA A 74 -5.93 4.11 17.00
C ALA A 74 -6.92 3.78 18.13
N ASN A 75 -8.00 4.54 18.16
CA ASN A 75 -8.90 4.57 19.31
C ASN A 75 -9.34 3.12 19.62
N LYS A 76 -9.01 2.61 20.81
CA LYS A 76 -9.24 1.21 21.24
C LYS A 76 -10.73 0.80 21.28
N GLY A 77 -11.64 1.67 20.86
CA GLY A 77 -13.07 1.40 20.75
C GLY A 77 -13.47 0.57 19.52
N TYR A 78 -12.60 0.48 18.50
CA TYR A 78 -12.84 -0.35 17.32
C TYR A 78 -12.10 -1.69 17.45
N ASP A 79 -12.72 -2.66 18.12
CA ASP A 79 -12.20 -4.05 18.25
C ASP A 79 -12.63 -4.96 17.09
N PHE A 80 -13.23 -4.40 16.04
CA PHE A 80 -13.57 -5.16 14.84
C PHE A 80 -12.42 -5.07 13.83
N GLY A 81 -11.91 -6.23 13.41
CA GLY A 81 -11.06 -6.31 12.23
C GLY A 81 -9.55 -6.12 12.44
N ARG A 82 -9.03 -6.02 13.67
CA ARG A 82 -7.58 -5.94 13.85
C ARG A 82 -6.89 -7.25 13.43
N VAL A 83 -5.82 -7.16 12.64
CA VAL A 83 -5.04 -8.34 12.26
C VAL A 83 -4.26 -8.83 13.50
N LYS A 84 -4.46 -10.10 13.87
CA LYS A 84 -3.82 -10.70 15.07
C LYS A 84 -2.33 -10.97 14.89
N GLU A 85 -1.91 -11.20 13.66
CA GLU A 85 -0.53 -11.49 13.28
C GLU A 85 0.00 -10.36 12.41
N GLU A 86 1.23 -9.93 12.64
CA GLU A 86 1.84 -8.91 11.80
C GLU A 86 2.05 -9.46 10.39
N LYS A 87 1.34 -8.88 9.42
CA LYS A 87 1.49 -9.18 7.99
C LYS A 87 1.99 -7.95 7.27
N TYR A 88 2.78 -8.17 6.23
CA TYR A 88 3.32 -7.13 5.36
C TYR A 88 2.88 -7.41 3.94
N ARG A 89 2.67 -6.37 3.14
CA ARG A 89 2.31 -6.51 1.72
C ARG A 89 3.24 -5.66 0.87
N THR A 90 3.71 -6.23 -0.23
CA THR A 90 4.47 -5.53 -1.26
C THR A 90 3.53 -5.09 -2.37
N PHE A 91 3.72 -3.86 -2.84
CA PHE A 91 3.02 -3.27 -3.96
C PHE A 91 4.05 -2.75 -4.97
N PHE A 92 3.79 -2.92 -6.26
CA PHE A 92 4.64 -2.39 -7.31
C PHE A 92 3.83 -1.48 -8.22
N PHE A 93 4.42 -0.34 -8.55
CA PHE A 93 3.83 0.70 -9.38
C PHE A 93 4.69 0.88 -10.62
N PHE A 94 4.05 0.85 -11.77
CA PHE A 94 4.71 0.96 -13.06
C PHE A 94 4.29 2.24 -13.74
N GLU A 95 5.25 2.99 -14.27
CA GLU A 95 4.95 4.09 -15.18
C GLU A 95 4.25 3.56 -16.43
N SER A 96 3.23 4.28 -16.85
CA SER A 96 2.55 4.06 -18.12
C SER A 96 3.55 4.19 -19.27
N ILE A 97 3.46 3.28 -20.24
CA ILE A 97 4.27 3.31 -21.46
C ILE A 97 3.89 4.53 -22.32
N ARG A 98 2.70 5.11 -22.09
CA ARG A 98 2.25 6.34 -22.77
C ARG A 98 2.80 7.55 -22.01
N PRO A 99 3.82 8.26 -22.54
CA PRO A 99 4.52 9.31 -21.80
C PRO A 99 3.62 10.51 -21.45
N SER A 100 2.51 10.68 -22.17
CA SER A 100 1.60 11.81 -22.00
C SER A 100 0.73 11.74 -20.75
N THR A 101 0.56 10.56 -20.14
CA THR A 101 -0.40 10.42 -19.04
C THR A 101 0.23 10.63 -17.67
N ASN A 102 1.55 10.48 -17.53
CA ASN A 102 2.21 10.44 -16.22
C ASN A 102 1.43 9.55 -15.22
N GLU A 103 0.83 8.45 -15.67
CA GLU A 103 0.06 7.58 -14.80
C GLU A 103 0.95 6.47 -14.25
N LEU A 104 0.74 6.12 -12.98
CA LEU A 104 1.21 4.88 -12.40
C LEU A 104 0.04 3.91 -12.38
N TYR A 105 0.30 2.65 -12.72
CA TYR A 105 -0.64 1.57 -12.43
C TYR A 105 0.01 0.50 -11.57
N MET A 106 -0.83 -0.24 -10.87
CA MET A 106 -0.44 -1.31 -9.96
C MET A 106 -1.05 -2.63 -10.44
N PRO A 107 -0.26 -3.54 -11.02
CA PRO A 107 -0.75 -4.85 -11.44
C PRO A 107 -1.01 -5.76 -10.23
N ASP A 108 -2.08 -6.53 -10.32
CA ASP A 108 -2.61 -7.33 -9.21
C ASP A 108 -1.67 -8.46 -8.83
N GLU A 109 -1.15 -9.12 -9.84
CA GLU A 109 -0.27 -10.28 -9.79
C GLU A 109 1.08 -9.97 -9.12
N GLU A 110 1.45 -8.70 -9.02
CA GLU A 110 2.69 -8.27 -8.37
C GLU A 110 2.48 -7.91 -6.90
N THR A 111 1.24 -7.96 -6.38
CA THR A 111 1.00 -7.73 -4.96
C THR A 111 1.11 -9.03 -4.15
N MET A 112 1.91 -9.03 -3.08
CA MET A 112 2.17 -10.25 -2.29
C MET A 112 2.19 -10.00 -0.79
N ILE A 113 1.65 -10.93 0.01
CA ILE A 113 1.67 -10.91 1.48
C ILE A 113 2.88 -11.68 2.02
N HIS A 114 3.46 -11.17 3.10
CA HIS A 114 4.63 -11.72 3.79
C HIS A 114 4.43 -11.70 5.31
N ASP A 115 4.98 -12.69 6.00
CA ASP A 115 4.84 -12.82 7.46
C ASP A 115 5.82 -11.94 8.26
N SER A 116 6.70 -11.20 7.57
CA SER A 116 7.64 -10.28 8.23
C SER A 116 8.12 -9.17 7.30
N ASN A 117 8.50 -8.05 7.90
CA ASN A 117 9.06 -6.91 7.17
C ASN A 117 10.31 -7.33 6.37
N LYS A 118 11.20 -8.10 7.00
CA LYS A 118 12.44 -8.59 6.35
C LYS A 118 12.14 -9.36 5.05
N LYS A 119 11.21 -10.33 5.10
CA LYS A 119 10.83 -11.11 3.91
C LYS A 119 10.21 -10.22 2.83
N ALA A 120 9.38 -9.26 3.21
CA ALA A 120 8.77 -8.33 2.27
C ALA A 120 9.81 -7.47 1.55
N LEU A 121 10.80 -6.94 2.28
CA LEU A 121 11.88 -6.13 1.71
C LEU A 121 12.80 -6.97 0.79
N GLU A 122 13.18 -8.18 1.21
CA GLU A 122 13.98 -9.12 0.40
C GLU A 122 13.25 -9.50 -0.90
N HIS A 123 11.95 -9.81 -0.82
CA HIS A 123 11.12 -10.10 -1.99
C HIS A 123 11.07 -8.91 -2.95
N MET A 124 10.86 -7.71 -2.40
CA MET A 124 10.78 -6.50 -3.20
C MET A 124 12.08 -6.17 -3.91
N GLU A 125 13.22 -6.29 -3.24
CA GLU A 125 14.53 -6.08 -3.87
C GLU A 125 14.76 -7.07 -5.02
N SER A 126 14.47 -8.36 -4.78
CA SER A 126 14.56 -9.40 -5.80
C SER A 126 13.68 -9.09 -7.02
N ARG A 127 12.43 -8.69 -6.77
CA ARG A 127 11.46 -8.39 -7.83
C ARG A 127 11.80 -7.09 -8.58
N MET A 128 12.29 -6.06 -7.89
CA MET A 128 12.78 -4.82 -8.51
C MET A 128 13.96 -5.10 -9.45
N ASN A 129 14.91 -5.96 -9.04
CA ASN A 129 16.04 -6.37 -9.90
C ASN A 129 15.54 -7.13 -11.14
N TYR A 130 14.53 -7.98 -10.98
CA TYR A 130 13.87 -8.63 -12.11
C TYR A 130 13.24 -7.58 -13.05
N PHE A 131 12.48 -6.62 -12.54
CA PHE A 131 11.83 -5.62 -13.40
C PHE A 131 12.82 -4.71 -14.11
N LYS A 132 13.90 -4.27 -13.44
CA LYS A 132 14.94 -3.46 -14.08
C LYS A 132 15.64 -4.20 -15.22
N SER A 133 15.87 -5.50 -15.07
CA SER A 133 16.49 -6.32 -16.13
C SER A 133 15.55 -6.63 -17.29
N HIS A 134 14.25 -6.82 -17.03
CA HIS A 134 13.26 -7.17 -18.06
C HIS A 134 12.62 -5.94 -18.73
N TYR A 135 12.54 -4.82 -18.03
CA TYR A 135 11.91 -3.57 -18.45
C TYR A 135 12.82 -2.35 -18.18
N PRO A 136 14.03 -2.29 -18.78
CA PRO A 136 15.04 -1.29 -18.40
C PRO A 136 14.65 0.16 -18.68
N ASN A 137 13.70 0.39 -19.60
CA ASN A 137 13.26 1.73 -20.00
C ASN A 137 12.00 2.19 -19.28
N ARG A 138 11.64 1.54 -18.17
CA ARG A 138 10.38 1.76 -17.49
C ARG A 138 10.61 2.13 -16.03
N GLY A 139 10.02 3.23 -15.58
CA GLY A 139 9.97 3.56 -14.16
C GLY A 139 9.16 2.50 -13.41
N VAL A 140 9.78 1.88 -12.42
CA VAL A 140 9.15 0.93 -11.51
C VAL A 140 9.49 1.33 -10.09
N TYR A 141 8.48 1.33 -9.23
CA TYR A 141 8.57 1.72 -7.83
C TYR A 141 7.97 0.62 -6.95
N GLY A 142 8.58 0.36 -5.80
CA GLY A 142 8.08 -0.60 -4.81
C GLY A 142 7.61 0.11 -3.56
N MET A 143 6.55 -0.40 -2.92
CA MET A 143 6.12 0.03 -1.59
C MET A 143 5.84 -1.18 -0.71
N CYS A 144 6.37 -1.15 0.51
CA CYS A 144 6.12 -2.13 1.56
C CYS A 144 5.17 -1.50 2.56
N ALA A 145 4.12 -2.23 2.92
CA ALA A 145 3.16 -1.77 3.90
C ALA A 145 2.84 -2.83 4.94
N LYS A 146 2.62 -2.42 6.18
CA LYS A 146 2.16 -3.26 7.29
C LYS A 146 0.65 -3.32 7.25
N HIS A 147 0.09 -4.52 7.34
CA HIS A 147 -1.36 -4.74 7.42
C HIS A 147 -1.82 -4.50 8.86
N LEU A 148 -2.76 -3.57 9.04
CA LEU A 148 -3.26 -3.20 10.36
C LEU A 148 -4.67 -3.76 10.63
N TYR A 149 -5.57 -3.59 9.66
CA TYR A 149 -6.98 -3.94 9.82
C TYR A 149 -7.55 -4.62 8.57
N ASP A 150 -8.49 -5.54 8.81
CA ASP A 150 -9.30 -6.25 7.84
C ASP A 150 -10.79 -6.11 8.21
N PHE A 151 -11.54 -5.47 7.32
CA PHE A 151 -12.98 -5.34 7.43
C PHE A 151 -13.64 -6.17 6.34
N MET A 152 -14.13 -7.35 6.73
CA MET A 152 -15.01 -8.16 5.89
C MET A 152 -16.44 -7.63 6.05
N TRP A 153 -17.01 -7.06 4.98
CA TRP A 153 -18.41 -6.64 4.94
C TRP A 153 -19.23 -7.63 4.12
N HIS A 154 -20.25 -8.22 4.76
CA HIS A 154 -21.24 -9.12 4.16
C HIS A 154 -22.56 -8.41 3.92
#